data_AF-A0A497L210-F1
#
_entry.id   AF-A0A497L210-F1
#
_cell.length_a   1.000
_cell.length_b   1.000
_cell.length_c   1.000
_cell.angle_alpha   90.00
_cell.angle_beta   90.00
_cell.angle_gamma   90.00
#
_symmetry.space_group_name_H-M   'P 1'
#
loop_
_entity.id
_entity.type
_entity.pdbx_description
1 polymer ?
#
loop_
_entity_poly.entity_id
_entity_poly.type
_entity_poly.pdbx_seq_one_letter_code
_entity_poly.pdbx_strand_id
1 'polypeptide(L)'
;MAALITLLVEVKRRMYYPQGVPRSLSYPERPLYEILENSAVKYPWRTALIYYGRRISYSKLWEQSLRVASTLAEMGLERGDRVALMLPNIPQFIIAYFGILAAGCVAAPLNPLNPREEIRRELSELEARILIALDRFLDKLPEGSWEIYLAEAESYLPWHLRVLSHLRHRGLREGGDARRFRELLEAPPRSI
;
A
#
# COMPACT_ATOMS: atom_id res chain seq x y z
N MET A 1 -37.42 -29.13 16.89
CA MET A 1 -36.08 -29.38 16.29
C MET A 1 -35.24 -28.12 16.14
N ALA A 2 -35.76 -26.99 15.62
CA ALA A 2 -34.97 -25.76 15.43
C ALA A 2 -34.34 -25.19 16.72
N ALA A 3 -35.09 -25.18 17.83
CA ALA A 3 -34.58 -24.69 19.13
C ALA A 3 -33.41 -25.52 19.70
N LEU A 4 -33.40 -26.84 19.44
CA LEU A 4 -32.34 -27.74 19.89
C LEU A 4 -31.04 -27.53 19.09
N ILE A 5 -31.16 -27.21 17.80
CA ILE A 5 -30.03 -26.90 16.91
C ILE A 5 -29.41 -25.55 17.29
N THR A 6 -30.22 -24.52 17.56
CA THR A 6 -29.74 -23.22 18.05
C THR A 6 -29.01 -23.36 19.38
N LEU A 7 -29.56 -24.11 20.34
CA LEU A 7 -28.92 -24.34 21.64
C LEU A 7 -27.60 -25.12 21.50
N LEU A 8 -27.53 -26.11 20.61
CA LEU A 8 -26.30 -26.88 20.36
C LEU A 8 -25.21 -26.04 19.67
N VAL A 9 -25.57 -25.12 18.78
CA VAL A 9 -24.63 -24.16 18.18
C VAL A 9 -24.13 -23.16 19.24
N GLU A 10 -25.02 -22.68 20.12
CA GLU A 10 -24.67 -21.79 21.24
C GLU A 10 -23.72 -22.47 22.25
N VAL A 11 -23.97 -23.74 22.58
CA VAL A 11 -23.19 -24.54 23.54
C VAL A 11 -21.85 -24.98 22.97
N LYS A 12 -21.77 -25.42 21.70
CA LYS A 12 -20.48 -25.73 21.05
C LYS A 12 -19.62 -24.48 20.85
N ARG A 13 -20.22 -23.32 20.55
CA ARG A 13 -19.49 -22.04 20.42
C ARG A 13 -18.96 -21.50 21.76
N ARG A 14 -19.56 -21.88 22.90
CA ARG A 14 -19.04 -21.56 24.24
C ARG A 14 -17.75 -22.30 24.59
N MET A 15 -17.41 -23.41 23.93
CA MET A 15 -16.28 -24.25 24.34
C MET A 15 -14.89 -23.78 23.85
N TYR A 16 -14.80 -22.87 22.88
CA TYR A 16 -13.50 -22.46 22.29
C TYR A 16 -13.17 -20.96 22.36
N TYR A 17 -14.11 -20.10 22.79
CA TYR A 17 -13.78 -18.70 22.99
C TYR A 17 -13.13 -18.52 24.36
N PRO A 18 -11.90 -17.96 24.45
CA PRO A 18 -11.21 -17.84 25.72
C PRO A 18 -12.08 -17.09 26.75
N GLN A 19 -12.18 -17.64 27.96
CA GLN A 19 -12.92 -16.98 29.04
C GLN A 19 -12.27 -15.62 29.33
N GLY A 20 -13.09 -14.56 29.44
CA GLY A 20 -12.64 -13.20 29.72
C GLY A 20 -12.29 -12.36 28.49
N VAL A 21 -12.32 -12.92 27.27
CA VAL A 21 -12.21 -12.10 26.05
C VAL A 21 -13.61 -11.57 25.69
N PRO A 22 -13.78 -10.26 25.50
CA PRO A 22 -15.05 -9.71 25.03
C PRO A 22 -15.27 -10.06 23.56
N ARG A 23 -16.50 -10.46 23.20
CA ARG A 23 -16.88 -10.86 21.82
C ARG A 23 -16.79 -9.71 20.82
N SER A 24 -16.89 -8.49 21.31
CA SER A 24 -16.76 -7.26 20.54
C SER A 24 -15.91 -6.28 21.34
N LEU A 25 -15.10 -5.51 20.60
CA LEU A 25 -14.36 -4.38 21.15
C LEU A 25 -15.01 -3.12 20.58
N SER A 26 -15.16 -2.10 21.43
CA SER A 26 -15.51 -0.77 20.95
C SER A 26 -14.23 -0.14 20.39
N TYR A 27 -14.20 0.04 19.07
CA TYR A 27 -13.10 0.71 18.39
C TYR A 27 -13.46 2.18 18.17
N PRO A 28 -12.51 3.12 18.30
CA PRO A 28 -12.77 4.50 17.93
C PRO A 28 -13.03 4.60 16.42
N GLU A 29 -14.04 5.39 16.03
CA GLU A 29 -14.30 5.71 14.62
C GLU A 29 -13.26 6.72 14.13
N ARG A 30 -12.14 6.22 13.61
CA ARG A 30 -11.05 7.02 13.07
C ARG A 30 -10.52 6.43 11.76
N PRO A 31 -10.06 7.26 10.81
CA PRO A 31 -9.33 6.80 9.64
C PRO A 31 -8.10 5.96 10.02
N LEU A 32 -7.85 4.90 9.24
CA LEU A 32 -6.74 3.99 9.50
C LEU A 32 -5.36 4.68 9.44
N TYR A 33 -5.20 5.69 8.58
CA TYR A 33 -3.93 6.41 8.45
C TYR A 33 -3.55 7.18 9.73
N GLU A 34 -4.53 7.60 10.54
CA GLU A 34 -4.26 8.29 11.81
C GLU A 34 -3.48 7.40 12.79
N ILE A 35 -3.55 6.07 12.67
CA ILE A 35 -2.76 5.17 13.50
C ILE A 35 -1.26 5.36 13.22
N LEU A 36 -0.90 5.54 11.94
CA LEU A 36 0.48 5.83 11.55
C LEU A 36 0.89 7.24 11.97
N GLU A 37 0.04 8.24 11.74
CA GLU A 37 0.28 9.62 12.17
C GLU A 37 0.55 9.71 13.68
N ASN A 38 -0.35 9.14 14.50
CA ASN A 38 -0.19 9.12 15.95
C ASN A 38 1.12 8.43 16.38
N SER A 39 1.51 7.36 15.68
CA SER A 39 2.77 6.66 15.93
C SER A 39 3.99 7.52 15.55
N ALA A 40 3.89 8.29 14.46
CA ALA A 40 4.93 9.22 14.02
C ALA A 40 5.12 10.41 14.97
N VAL A 41 4.03 10.92 15.53
CA VAL A 41 4.07 11.98 16.56
C VAL A 41 4.63 11.44 17.88
N LYS A 42 4.14 10.29 18.34
CA LYS A 42 4.51 9.74 19.66
C LYS A 42 5.89 9.10 19.69
N TYR A 43 6.31 8.47 18.60
CA TYR A 43 7.56 7.69 18.52
C TYR A 43 8.37 8.00 17.25
N PRO A 44 8.69 9.27 16.96
CA PRO A 44 9.25 9.69 15.67
C PRO A 44 10.51 8.94 15.28
N TRP A 45 11.40 8.70 16.24
CA TRP A 45 12.70 8.07 16.02
C TRP A 45 12.69 6.54 16.09
N ARG A 46 11.58 5.92 16.51
CA ARG A 46 11.50 4.45 16.55
C ARG A 46 11.41 3.90 15.12
N THR A 47 11.99 2.72 14.93
CA THR A 47 11.95 2.03 13.64
C THR A 47 10.54 1.52 13.36
N ALA A 48 9.98 1.92 12.21
CA ALA A 48 8.70 1.45 11.70
C ALA A 48 8.89 0.27 10.72
N LEU A 49 9.88 0.35 9.84
CA LEU A 49 10.16 -0.68 8.83
C LEU A 49 11.63 -1.07 8.84
N ILE A 50 11.89 -2.35 8.59
CA ILE A 50 13.23 -2.90 8.36
C ILE A 50 13.20 -3.61 7.01
N TYR A 51 14.05 -3.18 6.08
CA TYR A 51 14.15 -3.75 4.74
C TYR A 51 15.61 -4.03 4.40
N TYR A 52 15.98 -5.31 4.32
CA TYR A 52 17.37 -5.76 4.15
C TYR A 52 18.36 -5.07 5.10
N GLY A 53 17.98 -4.86 6.36
CA GLY A 53 18.81 -4.19 7.37
C GLY A 53 18.76 -2.66 7.33
N ARG A 54 18.21 -2.05 6.28
CA ARG A 54 17.91 -0.60 6.29
C ARG A 54 16.68 -0.35 7.16
N ARG A 55 16.78 0.61 8.07
CA ARG A 55 15.69 1.01 8.98
C ARG A 55 15.04 2.30 8.48
N ILE A 56 13.72 2.37 8.56
CA ILE A 56 12.92 3.58 8.31
C ILE A 56 12.18 3.89 9.60
N SER A 57 12.30 5.13 10.10
CA SER A 57 11.63 5.57 11.32
C SER A 57 10.14 5.86 11.07
N TYR A 58 9.32 5.90 12.12
CA TYR A 58 7.92 6.30 11.99
C TYR A 58 7.77 7.71 11.41
N SER A 59 8.58 8.68 11.83
CA SER A 59 8.55 10.03 11.26
C SER A 59 8.86 10.04 9.76
N LYS A 60 9.85 9.26 9.32
CA LYS A 60 10.23 9.21 7.91
C LYS A 60 9.18 8.50 7.06
N LEU A 61 8.61 7.40 7.58
CA LEU A 61 7.53 6.70 6.92
C LEU A 61 6.33 7.63 6.71
N TRP A 62 5.91 8.33 7.76
CA TRP A 62 4.78 9.26 7.68
C TRP A 62 5.06 10.44 6.74
N GLU A 63 6.26 11.04 6.80
CA GLU A 63 6.67 12.10 5.87
C GLU A 63 6.54 11.64 4.41
N GLN A 64 7.01 10.43 4.09
CA GLN A 64 6.91 9.89 2.74
C GLN A 64 5.47 9.58 2.33
N SER A 65 4.65 9.04 3.23
CA SER A 65 3.21 8.85 2.99
C SER A 65 2.49 10.17 2.71
N LEU A 66 2.77 11.22 3.47
CA LEU A 66 2.19 12.55 3.24
C LEU A 66 2.60 13.17 1.90
N ARG A 67 3.83 12.93 1.43
CA ARG A 67 4.28 13.36 0.10
C ARG A 67 3.51 12.65 -1.01
N VAL A 68 3.28 11.33 -0.86
CA VAL A 68 2.40 10.59 -1.78
C VAL A 68 1.01 11.19 -1.75
N ALA A 69 0.43 11.42 -0.57
CA ALA A 69 -0.90 12.00 -0.46
C ALA A 69 -1.02 13.36 -1.16
N SER A 70 -0.01 14.22 -0.95
CA SER A 70 0.05 15.56 -1.54
C SER A 70 0.18 15.50 -3.06
N THR A 71 0.99 14.58 -3.57
CA THR A 71 1.17 14.38 -5.01
C THR A 71 -0.11 13.86 -5.67
N LEU A 72 -0.80 12.90 -5.05
CA LEU A 72 -2.09 12.39 -5.56
C LEU A 72 -3.15 13.50 -5.60
N ALA A 73 -3.20 14.35 -4.58
CA ALA A 73 -4.08 15.52 -4.57
C ALA A 73 -3.73 16.53 -5.69
N GLU A 74 -2.44 16.78 -5.94
CA GLU A 74 -1.99 17.64 -7.07
C GLU A 74 -2.34 17.06 -8.44
N MET A 75 -2.47 15.73 -8.54
CA MET A 75 -2.96 15.03 -9.74
C MET A 75 -4.48 15.10 -9.91
N GLY A 76 -5.18 15.72 -8.97
CA GLY A 76 -6.63 15.91 -8.97
C GLY A 76 -7.42 14.70 -8.49
N LEU A 77 -6.81 13.79 -7.72
CA LEU A 77 -7.57 12.71 -7.07
C LEU A 77 -8.40 13.28 -5.92
N GLU A 78 -9.63 12.80 -5.82
CA GLU A 78 -10.60 13.18 -4.81
C GLU A 78 -10.86 12.05 -3.81
N ARG A 79 -11.57 12.38 -2.72
CA ARG A 79 -11.93 11.41 -1.69
C ARG A 79 -12.78 10.28 -2.30
N GLY A 80 -12.35 9.05 -2.09
CA GLY A 80 -13.01 7.86 -2.63
C GLY A 80 -12.42 7.35 -3.95
N ASP A 81 -11.58 8.13 -4.62
CA ASP A 81 -10.85 7.67 -5.81
C ASP A 81 -9.95 6.49 -5.47
N ARG A 82 -9.81 5.56 -6.42
CA ARG A 82 -9.08 4.32 -6.20
C ARG A 82 -7.70 4.37 -6.84
N VAL A 83 -6.70 3.92 -6.10
CA VAL A 83 -5.32 3.76 -6.59
C VAL A 83 -4.93 2.31 -6.46
N ALA A 84 -4.58 1.69 -7.59
CA ALA A 84 -4.17 0.31 -7.64
C ALA A 84 -2.72 0.14 -7.18
N LEU A 85 -2.47 -0.90 -6.38
CA LEU A 85 -1.15 -1.24 -5.84
C LEU A 85 -0.75 -2.65 -6.26
N MET A 86 0.20 -2.77 -7.17
CA MET A 86 0.79 -4.03 -7.59
C MET A 86 2.27 -4.10 -7.18
N LEU A 87 2.49 -4.07 -5.86
CA LEU A 87 3.82 -4.07 -5.24
C LEU A 87 3.98 -5.28 -4.32
N PRO A 88 5.19 -5.88 -4.23
CA PRO A 88 5.49 -6.88 -3.21
C PRO A 88 5.71 -6.22 -1.84
N ASN A 89 6.15 -7.01 -0.85
CA ASN A 89 6.51 -6.55 0.49
C ASN A 89 7.80 -5.71 0.50
N ILE A 90 7.73 -4.51 -0.07
CA ILE A 90 8.80 -3.50 -0.10
C ILE A 90 8.33 -2.20 0.58
N PRO A 91 9.23 -1.32 1.04
CA PRO A 91 8.86 -0.11 1.76
C PRO A 91 7.87 0.78 0.99
N GLN A 92 7.99 0.86 -0.33
CA GLN A 92 7.09 1.63 -1.18
C GLN A 92 5.63 1.20 -1.05
N PHE A 93 5.34 -0.08 -0.80
CA PHE A 93 3.96 -0.53 -0.60
C PHE A 93 3.34 0.14 0.62
N ILE A 94 4.04 0.13 1.77
CA ILE A 94 3.54 0.74 3.01
C ILE A 94 3.46 2.26 2.87
N ILE A 95 4.47 2.88 2.24
CA ILE A 95 4.48 4.32 1.96
C ILE A 95 3.27 4.72 1.12
N ALA A 96 3.05 4.03 -0.01
CA ALA A 96 1.96 4.28 -0.94
C ALA A 96 0.61 4.01 -0.29
N TYR A 97 0.44 2.86 0.38
CA TYR A 97 -0.80 2.47 1.04
C TYR A 97 -1.27 3.55 2.02
N PHE A 98 -0.41 3.98 2.95
CA PHE A 98 -0.78 5.03 3.89
C PHE A 98 -0.92 6.40 3.23
N GLY A 99 -0.15 6.70 2.17
CA GLY A 99 -0.31 7.95 1.42
C GLY A 99 -1.63 8.06 0.67
N ILE A 100 -2.07 6.98 0.04
CA ILE A 100 -3.38 6.88 -0.63
C ILE A 100 -4.50 7.07 0.41
N LEU A 101 -4.44 6.36 1.53
CA LEU A 101 -5.44 6.50 2.59
C LEU A 101 -5.47 7.92 3.17
N ALA A 102 -4.30 8.53 3.36
CA ALA A 102 -4.18 9.88 3.88
C ALA A 102 -4.75 10.92 2.89
N ALA A 103 -4.61 10.70 1.57
CA ALA A 103 -5.30 11.50 0.54
C ALA A 103 -6.83 11.32 0.53
N GLY A 104 -7.40 10.48 1.41
CA GLY A 104 -8.82 10.13 1.40
C GLY A 104 -9.21 9.18 0.26
N CYS A 105 -8.24 8.67 -0.48
CA CYS A 105 -8.40 7.71 -1.56
C CYS A 105 -8.47 6.27 -1.03
N VAL A 106 -8.86 5.33 -1.88
CA VAL A 106 -8.94 3.89 -1.60
C VAL A 106 -7.73 3.18 -2.20
N ALA A 107 -6.91 2.57 -1.33
CA ALA A 107 -5.81 1.72 -1.77
C ALA A 107 -6.34 0.33 -2.15
N ALA A 108 -6.14 -0.07 -3.41
CA ALA A 108 -6.60 -1.35 -3.95
C ALA A 108 -5.42 -2.26 -4.32
N PRO A 109 -5.02 -3.20 -3.44
CA PRO A 109 -3.93 -4.14 -3.73
C PRO A 109 -4.32 -5.14 -4.81
N LEU A 110 -3.43 -5.36 -5.78
CA LEU A 110 -3.56 -6.34 -6.85
C LEU A 110 -2.51 -7.43 -6.69
N ASN A 111 -2.87 -8.67 -7.01
CA ASN A 111 -1.93 -9.78 -6.97
C ASN A 111 -1.17 -9.91 -8.31
N PRO A 112 0.16 -9.66 -8.36
CA PRO A 112 0.95 -9.80 -9.58
C PRO A 112 1.11 -11.24 -10.08
N LEU A 113 0.64 -12.24 -9.31
CA LEU A 113 0.61 -13.64 -9.74
C LEU A 113 -0.67 -13.98 -10.51
N ASN A 114 -1.67 -13.11 -10.52
CA ASN A 114 -2.87 -13.32 -11.31
C ASN A 114 -2.54 -13.27 -12.82
N PRO A 115 -3.26 -14.03 -13.66
CA PRO A 115 -3.15 -13.92 -15.11
C PRO A 115 -3.39 -12.48 -15.58
N ARG A 116 -2.70 -12.06 -16.65
CA ARG A 116 -2.79 -10.70 -17.22
C ARG A 116 -4.25 -10.28 -17.52
N GLU A 117 -5.07 -11.20 -18.01
CA GLU A 117 -6.49 -10.99 -18.29
C GLU A 117 -7.29 -10.65 -17.02
N GLU A 118 -6.95 -11.29 -15.90
CA GLU A 118 -7.61 -11.06 -14.61
C GLU A 118 -7.20 -9.72 -14.02
N ILE A 119 -5.90 -9.38 -14.08
CA ILE A 119 -5.40 -8.05 -13.67
C ILE A 119 -6.09 -6.94 -14.46
N ARG A 120 -6.33 -7.12 -15.78
CA ARG A 120 -7.04 -6.12 -16.58
C ARG A 120 -8.47 -5.94 -16.13
N ARG A 121 -9.19 -7.03 -15.89
CA ARG A 121 -10.59 -6.99 -15.41
C ARG A 121 -10.66 -6.30 -14.05
N GLU A 122 -9.80 -6.68 -13.10
CA GLU A 122 -9.70 -6.03 -11.80
C GLU A 122 -9.45 -4.52 -11.94
N LEU A 123 -8.46 -4.10 -12.76
CA LEU A 123 -8.16 -2.69 -12.97
C LEU A 123 -9.30 -1.90 -13.62
N SER A 124 -10.02 -2.51 -14.57
CA SER A 124 -11.18 -1.90 -15.21
C SER A 124 -12.36 -1.76 -14.26
N GLU A 125 -12.65 -2.78 -13.46
CA GLU A 125 -13.72 -2.76 -12.45
C GLU A 125 -13.41 -1.80 -11.29
N LEU A 126 -12.14 -1.64 -10.94
CA LEU A 126 -11.70 -0.66 -9.96
C LEU A 126 -11.90 0.78 -10.45
N GLU A 127 -11.99 1.03 -11.75
CA GLU A 127 -11.98 2.38 -12.33
C GLU A 127 -10.79 3.21 -11.82
N ALA A 128 -9.70 2.55 -11.44
CA ALA A 128 -8.52 3.21 -10.92
C ALA A 128 -7.87 3.99 -12.06
N ARG A 129 -7.53 5.26 -11.82
CA ARG A 129 -6.76 6.08 -12.78
C ARG A 129 -5.26 5.81 -12.68
N ILE A 130 -4.78 5.53 -11.46
CA ILE A 130 -3.37 5.39 -11.13
C ILE A 130 -3.06 3.94 -10.72
N LEU A 131 -1.96 3.41 -11.24
CA LEU A 131 -1.40 2.12 -10.87
C LEU A 131 0.05 2.28 -10.40
N ILE A 132 0.32 1.89 -9.15
CA ILE A 132 1.68 1.84 -8.62
C ILE A 132 2.16 0.38 -8.67
N ALA A 133 3.18 0.10 -9.48
CA ALA A 133 3.64 -1.25 -9.76
C ALA A 133 5.15 -1.40 -9.56
N LEU A 134 5.62 -2.62 -9.29
CA LEU A 134 7.06 -2.89 -9.32
C LEU A 134 7.54 -2.89 -10.77
N ASP A 135 8.69 -2.27 -11.03
CA ASP A 135 9.35 -2.27 -12.34
C ASP A 135 9.47 -3.67 -12.98
N ARG A 136 9.77 -4.70 -12.17
CA ARG A 136 9.87 -6.11 -12.61
C ARG A 136 8.54 -6.75 -13.02
N PHE A 137 7.41 -6.09 -12.79
CA PHE A 137 6.08 -6.58 -13.17
C PHE A 137 5.53 -5.91 -14.43
N LEU A 138 6.30 -5.05 -15.10
CA LEU A 138 5.89 -4.42 -16.36
C LEU A 138 5.42 -5.43 -17.43
N ASP A 139 6.13 -6.54 -17.58
CA ASP A 139 5.77 -7.60 -18.54
C ASP A 139 4.48 -8.35 -18.17
N LYS A 140 3.88 -8.05 -17.02
CA LYS A 140 2.58 -8.61 -16.62
C LYS A 140 1.44 -7.61 -16.73
N LEU A 141 1.75 -6.32 -16.90
CA LEU A 141 0.72 -5.29 -16.98
C LEU A 141 -0.08 -5.43 -18.27
N PRO A 142 -1.42 -5.42 -18.21
CA PRO A 142 -2.23 -5.34 -19.41
C PRO A 142 -2.03 -3.98 -20.09
N GLU A 143 -2.26 -3.93 -21.41
CA GLU A 143 -2.35 -2.66 -22.12
C GLU A 143 -3.58 -1.88 -21.65
N GLY A 144 -3.45 -0.57 -21.45
CA GLY A 144 -4.53 0.32 -21.05
C GLY A 144 -4.06 1.74 -20.80
N SER A 145 -4.98 2.60 -20.39
CA SER A 145 -4.79 4.06 -20.23
C SER A 145 -4.46 4.50 -18.80
N TRP A 146 -3.91 3.61 -17.99
CA TRP A 146 -3.55 3.92 -16.60
C TRP A 146 -2.26 4.74 -16.53
N GLU A 147 -2.23 5.70 -15.62
CA GLU A 147 -1.00 6.40 -15.27
C GLU A 147 -0.19 5.49 -14.32
N ILE A 148 0.97 5.00 -14.80
CA ILE A 148 1.75 3.96 -14.10
C ILE A 148 2.94 4.59 -13.38
N TYR A 149 3.08 4.31 -12.09
CA TYR A 149 4.24 4.67 -11.27
C TYR A 149 5.05 3.44 -10.88
N LEU A 150 6.29 3.37 -11.35
CA LEU A 150 7.19 2.23 -11.17
C LEU A 150 8.05 2.38 -9.92
N ALA A 151 7.84 1.46 -8.97
CA ALA A 151 8.69 1.31 -7.81
C ALA A 151 9.88 0.42 -8.14
N GLU A 152 11.05 0.84 -7.67
CA GLU A 152 12.29 0.06 -7.76
C GLU A 152 12.59 -0.54 -6.39
N ALA A 153 12.60 -1.86 -6.28
CA ALA A 153 12.87 -2.56 -5.01
C ALA A 153 14.21 -2.14 -4.38
N GLU A 154 15.12 -1.60 -5.19
CA GLU A 154 16.48 -1.25 -4.81
C GLU A 154 16.63 0.17 -4.25
N SER A 155 15.61 1.02 -4.43
CA SER A 155 15.56 2.37 -3.85
C SER A 155 15.75 2.37 -2.33
N TYR A 156 15.29 1.31 -1.68
CA TYR A 156 15.35 1.15 -0.22
C TYR A 156 16.37 0.12 0.25
N LEU A 157 17.17 -0.47 -0.64
CA LEU A 157 18.26 -1.35 -0.21
C LEU A 157 19.38 -0.56 0.50
N PRO A 158 20.15 -1.21 1.38
CA PRO A 158 21.45 -0.69 1.82
C PRO A 158 22.35 -0.38 0.63
N TRP A 159 23.24 0.60 0.81
CA TRP A 159 24.09 1.10 -0.28
C TRP A 159 24.91 0.01 -0.99
N HIS A 160 25.43 -0.97 -0.24
CA HIS A 160 26.26 -2.06 -0.78
C HIS A 160 25.46 -3.02 -1.66
N LEU A 161 24.20 -3.30 -1.34
CA LEU A 161 23.32 -4.12 -2.18
C LEU A 161 22.81 -3.33 -3.40
N ARG A 162 22.65 -2.00 -3.27
CA ARG A 162 22.22 -1.13 -4.36
C ARG A 162 23.24 -1.05 -5.51
N VAL A 163 24.54 -1.10 -5.20
CA VAL A 163 25.60 -1.13 -6.22
C VAL A 163 25.46 -2.38 -7.12
N LEU A 164 25.16 -3.53 -6.53
CA LEU A 164 25.01 -4.79 -7.26
C LEU A 164 23.76 -4.80 -8.16
N SER A 165 22.69 -4.10 -7.77
CA SER A 165 21.47 -4.06 -8.57
C SER A 165 21.57 -3.23 -9.85
N HIS A 166 22.41 -2.20 -9.87
CA HIS A 166 22.56 -1.35 -11.05
C HIS A 166 23.17 -2.10 -12.24
N LEU A 167 23.90 -3.19 -11.99
CA LEU A 167 24.44 -4.06 -13.04
C LEU A 167 23.35 -4.86 -13.79
N ARG A 168 22.13 -4.93 -13.25
CA ARG A 168 21.03 -5.72 -13.82
C ARG A 168 19.98 -4.89 -14.58
N HIS A 169 19.97 -3.57 -14.39
CA HIS A 169 18.86 -2.67 -14.77
C HIS A 169 18.95 -2.04 -16.18
N ARG A 170 19.78 -2.59 -17.07
CA ARG A 170 20.07 -2.00 -18.40
C ARG A 170 19.04 -2.34 -19.49
N GLY A 171 17.75 -2.40 -19.17
CA GLY A 171 16.74 -2.81 -20.14
C GLY A 171 15.29 -2.59 -19.74
N LEU A 172 14.96 -1.48 -19.08
CA LEU A 172 13.55 -1.06 -19.02
C LEU A 172 13.24 -0.33 -20.33
N ARG A 173 12.30 -0.86 -21.11
CA ARG A 173 11.78 -0.23 -22.32
C ARG A 173 11.33 1.20 -21.98
N GLU A 174 11.92 2.19 -22.65
CA GLU A 174 11.41 3.58 -22.73
C GLU A 174 10.11 3.69 -23.55
N GLY A 175 9.29 2.63 -23.56
CA GLY A 175 8.12 2.49 -24.41
C GLY A 175 6.84 2.49 -23.60
N GLY A 176 6.34 3.69 -23.29
CA GLY A 176 5.10 3.93 -22.54
C GLY A 176 5.32 4.97 -21.45
N ASP A 177 4.34 5.83 -21.23
CA ASP A 177 4.29 7.01 -20.32
C ASP A 177 4.46 6.69 -18.81
N ALA A 178 5.25 5.66 -18.47
CA ALA A 178 5.46 5.17 -17.11
C ALA A 178 6.45 6.05 -16.35
N ARG A 179 6.00 6.54 -15.20
CA ARG A 179 6.73 7.45 -14.30
C ARG A 179 7.40 6.66 -13.18
N ARG A 180 8.36 7.28 -12.49
CA ARG A 180 9.08 6.66 -11.37
C ARG A 180 8.33 6.92 -10.07
N PHE A 181 8.31 5.94 -9.16
CA PHE A 181 7.70 6.10 -7.82
C PHE A 181 8.24 7.29 -7.03
N ARG A 182 9.51 7.65 -7.24
CA ARG A 182 10.13 8.83 -6.62
C ARG A 182 9.42 10.15 -6.96
N GLU A 183 8.74 10.22 -8.10
CA GLU A 183 7.96 11.40 -8.50
C GLU A 183 6.76 11.61 -7.55
N LEU A 184 6.18 10.52 -7.00
CA LEU A 184 5.16 10.59 -5.95
C LEU A 184 5.68 11.13 -4.61
N LEU A 185 6.98 11.34 -4.47
CA LEU A 185 7.60 11.86 -3.25
C LEU A 185 8.04 13.33 -3.40
N GLU A 186 7.86 13.93 -4.58
CA GLU A 186 8.40 15.26 -4.90
C GLU A 186 7.59 16.38 -4.28
N ALA A 187 6.25 16.27 -4.26
CA ALA A 187 5.39 17.26 -3.62
C ALA A 187 5.74 17.37 -2.12
N PRO A 188 5.83 18.60 -1.56
CA PRO A 188 6.06 18.77 -0.14
C PRO A 188 4.90 18.18 0.65
N PRO A 189 5.15 17.56 1.82
CA PRO A 189 4.07 17.01 2.64
C PRO A 189 3.18 18.16 3.12
N ARG A 190 1.89 18.11 2.75
CA ARG A 190 0.87 19.03 3.25
C ARG A 190 0.24 18.45 4.52
N SER A 191 -0.14 19.33 5.44
CA SER A 191 -1.04 18.98 6.54
C SER A 191 -2.41 18.65 5.95
N ILE A 192 -2.89 17.45 6.24
CA ILE A 192 -4.17 16.90 5.78
C ILE A 192 -5.26 17.32 6.77
#